data_AF-A0A5Q0UIB2-F1
#
_entry.id   AF-A0A5Q0UIB2-F1
#
_cell.length_a   1.000
_cell.length_b   1.000
_cell.length_c   1.000
_cell.angle_alpha   90.00
_cell.angle_beta   90.00
_cell.angle_gamma   90.00
#
_symmetry.space_group_name_H-M   'P 1'
#
loop_
_entity.id
_entity.type
_entity.pdbx_description
1 polymer ?
#
loop_
_entity_poly.entity_id
_entity_poly.type
_entity_poly.pdbx_seq_one_letter_code
_entity_poly.pdbx_strand_id
1 'polypeptide(L)'
;MPNFADSLREFFLVIASSETEIKENSLLKNRLEKLEEISSEQEIGFDASEALLKSTLDATCLSILSGNIEKKPTESELTIDEITNIGEESDRKEGLNSVSPSKSRSWLFESRVRAWYGNHLNQTFPDLTQECNHESVCEFIIKEEDKETQLVECKRFNSIVDLEDEEIERKFETHYSKASGKQFPSTENLEDIKKCERHLLIGITDYSSEKRKITGNGTEYEVEGCKEEDIEQVKKVIKSNYEDFDVDQITLVWTTLYKDKGKVKGIAERTETIISSPDVIDYEGWNLFGHKDFTGDASFGRLLCHHQAKSDNWMIDGLDADNQVLFSQQPAEKTGKSQD
;
A
#
# COMPACT_ATOMS: atom_id res chain seq x y z
N MET A 1 27.95 11.85 3.40
CA MET A 1 26.97 10.86 2.92
C MET A 1 25.78 11.64 2.41
N PRO A 2 25.21 11.32 1.24
CA PRO A 2 23.97 11.94 0.79
C PRO A 2 22.89 11.74 1.87
N ASN A 3 22.00 12.72 2.04
CA ASN A 3 20.92 12.56 3.00
C ASN A 3 19.90 11.53 2.44
N PHE A 4 19.04 10.96 3.30
CA PHE A 4 18.10 9.91 2.88
C PHE A 4 17.08 10.41 1.84
N ALA A 5 16.70 11.69 1.92
CA ALA A 5 15.80 12.31 0.95
C ALA A 5 16.45 12.45 -0.44
N ASP A 6 17.75 12.71 -0.53
CA ASP A 6 18.53 12.71 -1.77
C ASP A 6 18.55 11.31 -2.40
N SER A 7 18.67 10.26 -1.58
CA SER A 7 18.65 8.87 -2.07
C SER A 7 17.28 8.50 -2.66
N LEU A 8 16.19 8.95 -2.02
CA LEU A 8 14.82 8.80 -2.56
C LEU A 8 14.59 9.65 -3.81
N ARG A 9 15.18 10.87 -3.87
CA ARG A 9 15.13 11.71 -5.06
C ARG A 9 15.82 11.00 -6.23
N GLU A 10 17.05 10.53 -6.02
CA GLU A 10 17.81 9.76 -7.02
C GLU A 10 17.04 8.52 -7.45
N PHE A 11 16.43 7.79 -6.50
CA PHE A 11 15.56 6.65 -6.78
C PHE A 11 14.41 7.02 -7.73
N PHE A 12 13.66 8.10 -7.46
CA PHE A 12 12.56 8.52 -8.34
C PHE A 12 13.05 9.06 -9.69
N LEU A 13 14.18 9.78 -9.72
CA LEU A 13 14.78 10.26 -10.96
C LEU A 13 15.19 9.11 -11.88
N VAL A 14 15.75 8.06 -11.28
CA VAL A 14 16.13 6.83 -11.97
C VAL A 14 14.92 6.11 -12.57
N ILE A 15 13.79 6.06 -11.84
CA ILE A 15 12.55 5.44 -12.35
C ILE A 15 11.88 6.30 -13.42
N ALA A 16 11.78 7.62 -13.19
CA ALA A 16 11.11 8.55 -14.08
C ALA A 16 11.95 8.95 -15.31
N SER A 17 13.17 8.42 -15.47
CA SER A 17 14.06 8.57 -16.63
C SER A 17 14.57 10.00 -16.96
N SER A 18 13.90 11.09 -16.53
CA SER A 18 14.42 12.46 -16.60
C SER A 18 13.69 13.47 -15.69
N GLU A 19 14.35 14.57 -15.31
CA GLU A 19 13.74 15.71 -14.59
C GLU A 19 12.62 16.42 -15.37
N THR A 20 12.69 16.42 -16.70
CA THR A 20 11.70 17.09 -17.55
C THR A 20 10.35 16.38 -17.48
N GLU A 21 10.35 15.05 -17.54
CA GLU A 21 9.13 14.24 -17.44
C GLU A 21 8.48 14.37 -16.05
N ILE A 22 9.28 14.56 -15.00
CA ILE A 22 8.77 14.75 -13.64
C ILE A 22 8.04 16.10 -13.48
N LYS A 23 8.52 17.17 -14.12
CA LYS A 23 7.90 18.50 -14.01
C LYS A 23 6.48 18.57 -14.59
N GLU A 24 6.10 17.59 -15.41
CA GLU A 24 4.78 17.48 -16.02
C GLU A 24 3.77 16.74 -15.12
N ASN A 25 4.22 15.94 -14.15
CA ASN A 25 3.35 15.28 -13.16
C ASN A 25 3.26 16.09 -11.86
N SER A 26 2.08 16.62 -11.53
CA SER A 26 1.89 17.42 -10.31
C SER A 26 2.09 16.65 -9.00
N LEU A 27 1.76 15.35 -8.93
CA LEU A 27 1.95 14.53 -7.73
C LEU A 27 3.42 14.22 -7.49
N LEU A 28 4.14 13.72 -8.51
CA LEU A 28 5.56 13.37 -8.38
C LEU A 28 6.42 14.62 -8.21
N LYS A 29 6.12 15.68 -8.96
CA LYS A 29 6.72 17.00 -8.76
C LYS A 29 6.55 17.50 -7.33
N ASN A 30 5.32 17.50 -6.80
CA ASN A 30 5.07 17.92 -5.42
C ASN A 30 5.87 17.05 -4.41
N ARG A 31 5.97 15.73 -4.64
CA ARG A 31 6.78 14.85 -3.78
C ARG A 31 8.26 15.20 -3.84
N LEU A 32 8.83 15.43 -5.02
CA LEU A 32 10.24 15.80 -5.15
C LEU A 32 10.54 17.18 -4.56
N GLU A 33 9.69 18.18 -4.81
CA GLU A 33 9.80 19.51 -4.19
C GLU A 33 9.80 19.39 -2.66
N LYS A 34 8.94 18.52 -2.10
CA LYS A 34 8.92 18.23 -0.66
C LYS A 34 10.17 17.51 -0.16
N LEU A 35 10.76 16.59 -0.93
CA LEU A 35 12.05 15.95 -0.58
C LEU A 35 13.22 16.94 -0.63
N GLU A 36 13.18 17.93 -1.52
CA GLU A 36 14.15 19.03 -1.60
C GLU A 36 14.04 19.98 -0.40
N GLU A 37 12.81 20.33 0.01
CA GLU A 37 12.55 21.07 1.25
C GLU A 37 13.18 20.36 2.46
N ILE A 38 12.94 19.05 2.60
CA ILE A 38 13.53 18.22 3.68
C ILE A 38 15.06 18.28 3.69
N SER A 39 15.68 18.30 2.51
CA SER A 39 17.12 18.29 2.35
C SER A 39 17.80 19.61 2.75
N SER A 40 17.01 20.69 2.83
CA SER A 40 17.50 22.06 3.06
C SER A 40 17.05 22.65 4.41
N GLU A 41 16.04 22.08 5.06
CA GLU A 41 15.48 22.57 6.32
C GLU A 41 16.08 21.89 7.57
N GLN A 42 16.23 22.67 8.66
CA GLN A 42 16.55 22.12 9.99
C GLN A 42 15.32 21.51 10.69
N GLU A 43 14.11 21.88 10.27
CA GLU A 43 12.86 21.36 10.86
C GLU A 43 11.84 21.05 9.77
N ILE A 44 11.45 19.78 9.66
CA ILE A 44 10.55 19.28 8.61
C ILE A 44 9.09 19.48 9.03
N GLY A 45 8.31 20.13 8.16
CA GLY A 45 6.86 20.29 8.32
C GLY A 45 6.04 19.00 8.11
N PHE A 46 4.72 19.08 8.32
CA PHE A 46 3.79 17.96 8.18
C PHE A 46 3.78 17.37 6.75
N ASP A 47 3.50 18.19 5.74
CA ASP A 47 3.39 17.75 4.34
C ASP A 47 4.68 17.08 3.85
N ALA A 48 5.82 17.60 4.29
CA ALA A 48 7.14 17.08 3.93
C ALA A 48 7.41 15.72 4.60
N SER A 49 7.08 15.57 5.89
CA SER A 49 7.23 14.29 6.59
C SER A 49 6.30 13.20 6.02
N GLU A 50 5.07 13.56 5.67
CA GLU A 50 4.12 12.66 5.01
C GLU A 50 4.62 12.24 3.62
N ALA A 51 5.07 13.20 2.81
CA ALA A 51 5.60 12.95 1.48
C ALA A 51 6.78 11.97 1.54
N LEU A 52 7.66 12.10 2.53
CA LEU A 52 8.78 11.18 2.71
C LEU A 52 8.33 9.76 3.09
N LEU A 53 7.43 9.60 4.06
CA LEU A 53 6.96 8.26 4.45
C LEU A 53 6.24 7.56 3.30
N LYS A 54 5.37 8.27 2.56
CA LYS A 54 4.73 7.74 1.35
C LYS A 54 5.76 7.39 0.27
N SER A 55 6.73 8.27 0.06
CA SER A 55 7.83 8.04 -0.90
C SER A 55 8.67 6.82 -0.55
N THR A 56 8.95 6.62 0.73
CA THR A 56 9.73 5.48 1.20
C THR A 56 8.95 4.18 1.04
N LEU A 57 7.66 4.18 1.37
CA LEU A 57 6.79 3.03 1.17
C LEU A 57 6.74 2.65 -0.32
N ASP A 58 6.46 3.63 -1.18
CA ASP A 58 6.38 3.40 -2.62
C ASP A 58 7.75 2.92 -3.16
N ALA A 59 8.88 3.52 -2.74
CA ALA A 59 10.20 3.07 -3.13
C ALA A 59 10.54 1.65 -2.68
N THR A 60 10.13 1.27 -1.47
CA THR A 60 10.30 -0.09 -0.94
C THR A 60 9.53 -1.09 -1.80
N CYS A 61 8.26 -0.81 -2.10
CA CYS A 61 7.42 -1.69 -2.91
C CYS A 61 7.95 -1.84 -4.34
N LEU A 62 8.38 -0.74 -4.96
CA LEU A 62 8.95 -0.75 -6.31
C LEU A 62 10.30 -1.49 -6.36
N SER A 63 11.12 -1.39 -5.31
CA SER A 63 12.35 -2.19 -5.17
C SER A 63 12.03 -3.69 -5.09
N ILE A 64 11.03 -4.10 -4.31
CA ILE A 64 10.59 -5.51 -4.24
C ILE A 64 10.14 -6.01 -5.61
N LEU A 65 9.31 -5.24 -6.31
CA LEU A 65 8.84 -5.59 -7.66
C LEU A 65 10.00 -5.71 -8.66
N SER A 66 11.09 -4.97 -8.47
CA SER A 66 12.27 -5.04 -9.32
C SER A 66 13.08 -6.36 -9.23
N GLY A 67 12.63 -7.32 -8.43
CA GLY A 67 13.29 -8.61 -8.25
C GLY A 67 14.26 -8.66 -7.06
N ASN A 68 14.37 -7.59 -6.27
CA ASN A 68 15.12 -7.55 -5.02
C ASN A 68 14.34 -8.19 -3.86
N ILE A 69 13.94 -9.45 -4.06
CA ILE A 69 13.26 -10.28 -3.07
C ILE A 69 14.30 -11.06 -2.26
N GLU A 70 15.33 -10.41 -1.72
CA GLU A 70 16.00 -10.98 -0.57
C GLU A 70 15.13 -10.65 0.65
N LYS A 71 14.67 -11.67 1.39
CA LYS A 71 14.02 -11.52 2.71
C LYS A 71 14.98 -10.80 3.67
N LYS A 72 15.14 -9.50 3.52
CA LYS A 72 15.98 -8.69 4.39
C LYS A 72 15.11 -8.16 5.51
N PRO A 73 15.36 -8.58 6.77
CA PRO A 73 14.67 -7.99 7.89
C PRO A 73 15.07 -6.53 7.99
N THR A 74 14.11 -5.63 7.73
CA THR A 74 13.97 -4.27 8.29
C THR A 74 15.14 -3.27 8.16
N GLU A 75 16.27 -3.63 7.55
CA GLU A 75 17.42 -2.76 7.35
C GLU A 75 18.17 -3.18 6.10
N SER A 76 17.81 -2.58 4.99
CA SER A 76 18.65 -2.61 3.80
C SER A 76 18.72 -1.22 3.22
N GLU A 77 19.90 -0.85 2.72
CA GLU A 77 20.02 0.26 1.78
C GLU A 77 19.01 0.00 0.65
N LEU A 78 18.19 1.00 0.33
CA LEU A 78 17.28 0.94 -0.82
C LEU A 78 18.16 0.70 -2.07
N THR A 79 18.13 -0.52 -2.58
CA THR A 79 18.92 -0.93 -3.74
C THR A 79 17.96 -1.21 -4.88
N ILE A 80 18.16 -0.57 -6.03
CA ILE A 80 17.52 -0.91 -7.30
C ILE A 80 18.53 -1.75 -8.07
N ASP A 81 18.21 -3.00 -8.36
CA ASP A 81 19.06 -3.85 -9.20
C ASP A 81 18.73 -3.63 -10.68
N GLU A 82 17.55 -4.08 -11.15
CA GLU A 82 17.09 -3.91 -12.54
C GLU A 82 15.68 -3.34 -12.60
N ILE A 83 15.59 -2.04 -12.94
CA ILE A 83 14.33 -1.27 -13.07
C ILE A 83 13.35 -1.90 -14.09
N THR A 84 13.88 -2.67 -15.05
CA THR A 84 13.10 -3.38 -16.07
C THR A 84 12.13 -4.41 -15.51
N ASN A 85 12.32 -4.84 -14.26
CA ASN A 85 11.43 -5.80 -13.59
C ASN A 85 10.18 -5.13 -12.99
N ILE A 86 10.12 -3.78 -12.97
CA ILE A 86 8.96 -2.98 -12.51
C ILE A 86 8.01 -2.66 -13.70
N GLY A 87 7.97 -3.52 -14.71
CA GLY A 87 7.26 -3.26 -15.99
C GLY A 87 8.10 -2.49 -17.02
N GLU A 88 7.56 -2.23 -18.21
CA GLU A 88 8.29 -1.56 -19.30
C GLU A 88 8.57 -0.07 -19.00
N GLU A 89 9.55 0.54 -19.69
CA GLU A 89 9.90 1.96 -19.47
C GLU A 89 8.74 2.91 -19.74
N SER A 90 7.94 2.64 -20.77
CA SER A 90 6.72 3.39 -21.09
C SER A 90 5.74 3.41 -19.93
N ASP A 91 5.68 2.33 -19.16
CA ASP A 91 4.61 2.12 -18.17
C ASP A 91 4.97 2.74 -16.84
N ARG A 92 6.26 2.64 -16.46
CA ARG A 92 6.83 3.45 -15.37
C ARG A 92 6.62 4.94 -15.65
N LYS A 93 6.82 5.35 -16.90
CA LYS A 93 6.54 6.73 -17.33
C LYS A 93 5.05 7.04 -17.29
N GLU A 94 4.15 6.20 -17.77
CA GLU A 94 2.71 6.51 -17.75
C GLU A 94 2.14 6.54 -16.33
N GLY A 95 2.56 5.63 -15.45
CA GLY A 95 2.12 5.56 -14.06
C GLY A 95 2.65 6.71 -13.22
N LEU A 96 3.98 6.91 -13.18
CA LEU A 96 4.62 7.95 -12.36
C LEU A 96 4.66 9.33 -13.02
N ASN A 97 4.53 9.44 -14.35
CA ASN A 97 4.44 10.72 -15.06
C ASN A 97 3.02 11.01 -15.57
N SER A 98 1.99 10.29 -15.10
CA SER A 98 0.60 10.61 -15.44
C SER A 98 0.26 12.05 -15.02
N VAL A 99 -0.16 12.87 -15.98
CA VAL A 99 -0.77 14.19 -15.69
C VAL A 99 -2.06 14.09 -14.85
N SER A 100 -2.61 12.87 -14.68
CA SER A 100 -3.77 12.59 -13.84
C SER A 100 -3.35 12.02 -12.48
N PRO A 101 -3.51 12.76 -11.37
CA PRO A 101 -3.16 12.27 -10.03
C PRO A 101 -3.91 11.00 -9.64
N SER A 102 -5.13 10.77 -10.14
CA SER A 102 -5.91 9.56 -9.84
C SER A 102 -5.29 8.32 -10.48
N LYS A 103 -4.79 8.41 -11.72
CA LYS A 103 -4.08 7.31 -12.39
C LYS A 103 -2.79 6.94 -11.65
N SER A 104 -1.96 7.93 -11.31
CA SER A 104 -0.73 7.66 -10.54
C SER A 104 -1.03 7.06 -9.17
N ARG A 105 -2.09 7.51 -8.50
CA ARG A 105 -2.55 6.91 -7.25
C ARG A 105 -2.94 5.44 -7.48
N SER A 106 -3.82 5.13 -8.42
CA SER A 106 -4.18 3.74 -8.79
C SER A 106 -2.97 2.84 -8.95
N TRP A 107 -2.06 3.24 -9.84
CA TRP A 107 -0.86 2.48 -10.12
C TRP A 107 0.02 2.23 -8.88
N LEU A 108 0.20 3.24 -8.01
CA LEU A 108 0.95 3.08 -6.77
C LEU A 108 0.26 2.10 -5.81
N PHE A 109 -1.08 2.12 -5.71
CA PHE A 109 -1.80 1.17 -4.86
C PHE A 109 -1.69 -0.26 -5.39
N GLU A 110 -1.93 -0.45 -6.69
CA GLU A 110 -1.74 -1.74 -7.36
C GLU A 110 -0.32 -2.28 -7.15
N SER A 111 0.69 -1.43 -7.31
CA SER A 111 2.10 -1.77 -7.07
C SER A 111 2.36 -2.17 -5.62
N ARG A 112 1.80 -1.48 -4.63
CA ARG A 112 1.96 -1.85 -3.21
C ARG A 112 1.32 -3.19 -2.87
N VAL A 113 0.13 -3.44 -3.40
CA VAL A 113 -0.57 -4.72 -3.23
C VAL A 113 0.26 -5.85 -3.84
N ARG A 114 0.69 -5.68 -5.09
CA ARG A 114 1.50 -6.66 -5.81
C ARG A 114 2.83 -6.95 -5.12
N ALA A 115 3.53 -5.91 -4.67
CA ALA A 115 4.78 -6.03 -3.91
C ALA A 115 4.59 -6.80 -2.60
N TRP A 116 3.44 -6.62 -1.94
CA TRP A 116 3.14 -7.31 -0.70
C TRP A 116 2.99 -8.81 -0.91
N TYR A 117 2.17 -9.21 -1.90
CA TYR A 117 2.03 -10.61 -2.26
C TYR A 117 3.38 -11.19 -2.67
N GLY A 118 4.16 -10.42 -3.44
CA GLY A 118 5.46 -10.87 -3.90
C GLY A 118 6.43 -11.12 -2.75
N ASN A 119 6.44 -10.24 -1.75
CA ASN A 119 7.20 -10.44 -0.53
C ASN A 119 6.66 -11.61 0.32
N HIS A 120 5.35 -11.74 0.46
CA HIS A 120 4.69 -12.80 1.25
C HIS A 120 5.01 -14.18 0.67
N LEU A 121 4.90 -14.32 -0.66
CA LEU A 121 5.06 -15.58 -1.39
C LEU A 121 6.47 -15.78 -1.93
N ASN A 122 7.37 -14.81 -1.72
CA ASN A 122 8.75 -14.82 -2.20
C ASN A 122 8.84 -15.03 -3.73
N GLN A 123 8.05 -14.29 -4.49
CA GLN A 123 7.99 -14.31 -5.96
C GLN A 123 7.67 -12.93 -6.53
N THR A 124 8.00 -12.68 -7.79
CA THR A 124 7.54 -11.48 -8.51
C THR A 124 6.26 -11.79 -9.27
N PHE A 125 5.36 -10.82 -9.37
CA PHE A 125 4.17 -10.92 -10.19
C PHE A 125 4.22 -9.93 -11.34
N PRO A 126 3.99 -10.37 -12.58
CA PRO A 126 3.89 -9.45 -13.71
C PRO A 126 2.62 -8.59 -13.60
N ASP A 127 2.66 -7.43 -14.26
CA ASP A 127 1.48 -6.61 -14.49
C ASP A 127 0.70 -7.15 -15.69
N LEU A 128 -0.45 -7.77 -15.46
CA LEU A 128 -1.21 -8.37 -16.56
C LEU A 128 -1.87 -7.33 -17.46
N THR A 129 -2.20 -6.16 -16.92
CA THR A 129 -2.77 -5.08 -17.74
C THR A 129 -1.77 -4.62 -18.80
N GLN A 130 -0.48 -4.74 -18.51
CA GLN A 130 0.63 -4.38 -19.39
C GLN A 130 0.97 -5.51 -20.37
N GLU A 131 1.17 -6.75 -19.88
CA GLU A 131 1.57 -7.87 -20.76
C GLU A 131 0.56 -8.14 -21.87
N CYS A 132 -0.72 -7.94 -21.56
CA CYS A 132 -1.80 -8.36 -22.45
C CYS A 132 -2.32 -7.22 -23.35
N ASN A 133 -1.84 -5.98 -23.18
CA ASN A 133 -2.39 -4.77 -23.83
C ASN A 133 -3.93 -4.70 -23.75
N HIS A 134 -4.50 -5.23 -22.66
CA HIS A 134 -5.93 -5.44 -22.52
C HIS A 134 -6.41 -4.69 -21.28
N GLU A 135 -7.11 -3.57 -21.46
CA GLU A 135 -7.63 -2.73 -20.34
C GLU A 135 -8.67 -3.42 -19.43
N SER A 136 -8.89 -4.71 -19.66
CA SER A 136 -10.02 -5.47 -19.15
C SER A 136 -9.58 -6.75 -18.46
N VAL A 137 -8.31 -6.91 -18.11
CA VAL A 137 -7.85 -8.03 -17.27
C VAL A 137 -7.69 -7.57 -15.82
N CYS A 138 -7.42 -8.54 -14.95
CA CYS A 138 -7.04 -8.34 -13.57
C CYS A 138 -5.66 -7.71 -13.47
N GLU A 139 -5.32 -7.19 -12.30
CA GLU A 139 -4.01 -6.58 -12.05
C GLU A 139 -2.89 -7.63 -12.11
N PHE A 140 -3.08 -8.78 -11.47
CA PHE A 140 -2.15 -9.91 -11.51
C PHE A 140 -2.82 -11.22 -11.09
N ILE A 141 -2.11 -12.33 -11.34
CA ILE A 141 -2.54 -13.69 -10.97
C ILE A 141 -1.53 -14.29 -10.00
N ILE A 142 -2.04 -14.99 -9.00
CA ILE A 142 -1.24 -15.81 -8.09
C ILE A 142 -1.43 -17.28 -8.47
N LYS A 143 -0.33 -17.94 -8.82
CA LYS A 143 -0.28 -19.38 -9.10
C LYS A 143 0.61 -20.03 -8.04
N GLU A 144 0.03 -20.78 -7.11
CA GLU A 144 0.76 -21.57 -6.12
C GLU A 144 0.66 -23.06 -6.45
N GLU A 145 1.69 -23.84 -6.10
CA GLU A 145 1.66 -25.30 -6.24
C GLU A 145 0.56 -25.88 -5.33
N ASP A 146 -0.27 -26.78 -5.87
CA ASP A 146 -1.37 -27.46 -5.17
C ASP A 146 -2.51 -26.57 -4.63
N LYS A 147 -2.61 -25.31 -5.05
CA LYS A 147 -3.74 -24.41 -4.72
C LYS A 147 -4.46 -23.92 -5.97
N GLU A 148 -5.67 -23.41 -5.76
CA GLU A 148 -6.42 -22.76 -6.83
C GLU A 148 -5.75 -21.45 -7.22
N THR A 149 -5.88 -21.12 -8.51
CA THR A 149 -5.34 -19.86 -9.02
C THR A 149 -6.13 -18.72 -8.42
N GLN A 150 -5.46 -17.70 -7.89
CA GLN A 150 -6.13 -16.51 -7.37
C GLN A 150 -5.98 -15.34 -8.35
N LEU A 151 -7.10 -14.74 -8.75
CA LEU A 151 -7.15 -13.52 -9.55
C LEU A 151 -7.26 -12.33 -8.61
N VAL A 152 -6.34 -11.36 -8.73
CA VAL A 152 -6.33 -10.19 -7.86
C VAL A 152 -6.65 -8.94 -8.66
N GLU A 153 -7.68 -8.22 -8.22
CA GLU A 153 -8.15 -6.98 -8.82
C GLU A 153 -8.11 -5.83 -7.80
N CYS A 154 -7.59 -4.68 -8.21
CA CYS A 154 -7.51 -3.50 -7.34
C CYS A 154 -8.43 -2.39 -7.84
N LYS A 155 -9.23 -1.81 -6.94
CA LYS A 155 -10.09 -0.66 -7.19
C LYS A 155 -9.83 0.42 -6.17
N ARG A 156 -10.15 1.67 -6.53
CA ARG A 156 -9.92 2.81 -5.64
C ARG A 156 -11.13 3.72 -5.54
N PHE A 157 -11.50 4.05 -4.32
CA PHE A 157 -12.39 5.15 -4.00
C PHE A 157 -11.54 6.39 -3.76
N ASN A 158 -11.70 7.38 -4.65
CA ASN A 158 -10.92 8.62 -4.56
C ASN A 158 -11.34 9.50 -3.37
N SER A 159 -12.52 9.31 -2.78
CA SER A 159 -12.94 9.90 -1.51
C SER A 159 -14.18 9.18 -1.00
N ILE A 160 -14.30 9.02 0.32
CA ILE A 160 -15.52 8.56 1.00
C ILE A 160 -16.05 9.57 2.03
N VAL A 161 -15.39 10.73 2.15
CA VAL A 161 -15.70 11.74 3.17
C VAL A 161 -17.04 12.39 2.82
N ASP A 162 -17.93 12.45 3.82
CA ASP A 162 -19.25 13.07 3.74
C ASP A 162 -20.12 12.50 2.59
N LEU A 163 -19.94 11.23 2.22
CA LEU A 163 -20.78 10.57 1.24
C LEU A 163 -22.00 9.92 1.91
N GLU A 164 -23.15 10.07 1.27
CA GLU A 164 -24.36 9.32 1.63
C GLU A 164 -24.24 7.84 1.21
N ASP A 165 -25.01 6.96 1.86
CA ASP A 165 -25.01 5.51 1.59
C ASP A 165 -25.21 5.21 0.09
N GLU A 166 -26.11 5.94 -0.60
CA GLU A 166 -26.38 5.74 -2.03
C GLU A 166 -25.18 6.11 -2.93
N GLU A 167 -24.35 7.07 -2.52
CA GLU A 167 -23.17 7.45 -3.29
C GLU A 167 -22.05 6.44 -3.13
N ILE A 168 -21.88 5.90 -1.93
CA ILE A 168 -20.96 4.80 -1.63
C ILE A 168 -21.38 3.57 -2.42
N GLU A 169 -22.68 3.23 -2.40
CA GLU A 169 -23.26 2.10 -3.12
C GLU A 169 -22.99 2.20 -4.62
N ARG A 170 -23.35 3.33 -5.24
CA ARG A 170 -23.09 3.55 -6.68
C ARG A 170 -21.60 3.44 -7.05
N LYS A 171 -20.70 3.96 -6.21
CA LYS A 171 -19.25 3.84 -6.44
C LYS A 171 -18.83 2.39 -6.36
N PHE A 172 -19.25 1.68 -5.31
CA PHE A 172 -18.97 0.28 -5.13
C PHE A 172 -19.49 -0.56 -6.30
N GLU A 173 -20.77 -0.43 -6.67
CA GLU A 173 -21.38 -1.14 -7.80
C GLU A 173 -20.63 -0.90 -9.12
N THR A 174 -20.19 0.34 -9.37
CA THR A 174 -19.43 0.67 -10.58
C THR A 174 -18.10 -0.10 -10.63
N HIS A 175 -17.39 -0.12 -9.49
CA HIS A 175 -16.10 -0.80 -9.39
C HIS A 175 -16.25 -2.33 -9.39
N TYR A 176 -17.24 -2.84 -8.66
CA TYR A 176 -17.61 -4.24 -8.60
C TYR A 176 -18.02 -4.75 -9.98
N SER A 177 -18.95 -4.08 -10.67
CA SER A 177 -19.41 -4.49 -12.01
C SER A 177 -18.29 -4.51 -13.05
N LYS A 178 -17.31 -3.60 -12.92
CA LYS A 178 -16.11 -3.62 -13.77
C LYS A 178 -15.23 -4.83 -13.47
N ALA A 179 -15.04 -5.16 -12.19
CA ALA A 179 -14.26 -6.32 -11.76
C ALA A 179 -14.95 -7.64 -12.16
N SER A 180 -16.17 -7.88 -11.67
CA SER A 180 -16.94 -9.12 -11.86
C SER A 180 -17.44 -9.31 -13.29
N GLY A 181 -17.94 -8.25 -13.93
CA GLY A 181 -18.52 -8.35 -15.27
C GLY A 181 -17.50 -8.29 -16.41
N LYS A 182 -16.26 -7.86 -16.13
CA LYS A 182 -15.26 -7.62 -17.18
C LYS A 182 -13.90 -8.22 -16.85
N GLN A 183 -13.30 -7.86 -15.71
CA GLN A 183 -11.89 -8.16 -15.44
C GLN A 183 -11.63 -9.62 -15.07
N PHE A 184 -12.38 -10.19 -14.13
CA PHE A 184 -12.24 -11.60 -13.80
C PHE A 184 -12.54 -12.49 -15.03
N PRO A 185 -13.69 -12.35 -15.72
CA PRO A 185 -13.97 -13.20 -16.88
C PRO A 185 -12.98 -13.04 -18.03
N SER A 186 -12.49 -11.82 -18.29
CA SER A 186 -11.50 -11.61 -19.35
C SER A 186 -10.17 -12.31 -19.01
N THR A 187 -9.77 -12.28 -17.75
CA THR A 187 -8.51 -12.91 -17.30
C THR A 187 -8.62 -14.43 -17.33
N GLU A 188 -9.75 -14.97 -16.86
CA GLU A 188 -10.04 -16.41 -16.93
C GLU A 188 -9.95 -16.94 -18.36
N ASN A 189 -10.58 -16.23 -19.31
CA ASN A 189 -10.56 -16.62 -20.71
C ASN A 189 -9.17 -16.50 -21.35
N LEU A 190 -8.42 -15.45 -21.00
CA LEU A 190 -7.10 -15.20 -21.56
C LEU A 190 -6.09 -16.29 -21.15
N GLU A 191 -6.18 -16.73 -19.90
CA GLU A 191 -5.23 -17.66 -19.28
C GLU A 191 -5.73 -19.12 -19.27
N ASP A 192 -6.89 -19.40 -19.88
CA ASP A 192 -7.58 -20.71 -19.87
C ASP A 192 -7.78 -21.27 -18.45
N ILE A 193 -8.12 -20.39 -17.51
CA ILE A 193 -8.34 -20.74 -16.09
C ILE A 193 -9.79 -21.19 -15.91
N LYS A 194 -9.97 -22.46 -15.51
CA LYS A 194 -11.31 -23.06 -15.32
C LYS A 194 -11.85 -22.92 -13.91
N LYS A 195 -10.98 -22.78 -12.93
CA LYS A 195 -11.33 -22.61 -11.52
C LYS A 195 -10.31 -21.68 -10.88
N CYS A 196 -10.81 -20.65 -10.22
CA CYS A 196 -10.02 -19.66 -9.53
C CYS A 196 -10.80 -19.04 -8.40
N GLU A 197 -10.05 -18.49 -7.45
CA GLU A 197 -10.57 -17.59 -6.42
C GLU A 197 -10.37 -16.14 -6.87
N ARG A 198 -11.34 -15.27 -6.63
CA ARG A 198 -11.36 -13.87 -7.05
C ARG A 198 -11.26 -12.97 -5.84
N HIS A 199 -10.21 -12.17 -5.79
CA HIS A 199 -9.96 -11.22 -4.72
C HIS A 199 -10.05 -9.78 -5.25
N LEU A 200 -11.04 -9.03 -4.79
CA LEU A 200 -11.19 -7.61 -5.06
C LEU A 200 -10.70 -6.77 -3.87
N LEU A 201 -9.64 -5.98 -4.07
CA LEU A 201 -9.17 -5.01 -3.10
C LEU A 201 -9.71 -3.61 -3.42
N ILE A 202 -10.21 -2.90 -2.41
CA ILE A 202 -10.76 -1.56 -2.55
C ILE A 202 -9.97 -0.59 -1.68
N GLY A 203 -9.12 0.19 -2.32
CA GLY A 203 -8.31 1.25 -1.70
C GLY A 203 -9.10 2.55 -1.49
N ILE A 204 -9.12 3.07 -0.28
CA ILE A 204 -9.73 4.34 0.09
C ILE A 204 -8.61 5.38 0.18
N THR A 205 -8.72 6.42 -0.66
CA THR A 205 -7.60 7.30 -0.98
C THR A 205 -7.60 8.59 -0.18
N ASP A 206 -8.74 9.28 -0.21
CA ASP A 206 -8.94 10.52 0.54
C ASP A 206 -9.86 10.18 1.71
N TYR A 207 -9.37 10.52 2.90
CA TYR A 207 -9.98 10.19 4.19
C TYR A 207 -10.22 11.47 4.99
N SER A 208 -11.03 11.37 6.05
CA SER A 208 -11.40 12.53 6.85
C SER A 208 -10.14 13.27 7.32
N SER A 209 -10.12 14.59 7.21
CA SER A 209 -9.04 15.43 7.76
C SER A 209 -9.15 15.57 9.28
N GLU A 210 -10.07 14.82 9.91
CA GLU A 210 -10.26 14.85 11.35
C GLU A 210 -9.14 14.09 12.06
N LYS A 211 -8.68 14.71 13.14
CA LYS A 211 -7.54 14.28 13.92
C LYS A 211 -8.05 13.72 15.24
N ARG A 212 -7.74 12.46 15.53
CA ARG A 212 -8.03 11.84 16.82
C ARG A 212 -6.75 11.74 17.66
N LYS A 213 -6.88 11.76 18.97
CA LYS A 213 -5.75 11.61 19.90
C LYS A 213 -5.76 10.21 20.49
N ILE A 214 -4.61 9.55 20.46
CA ILE A 214 -4.40 8.24 21.09
C ILE A 214 -3.17 8.36 21.98
N THR A 215 -3.23 7.81 23.20
CA THR A 215 -2.12 7.84 24.14
C THR A 215 -1.53 6.44 24.28
N GLY A 216 -0.21 6.31 24.15
CA GLY A 216 0.52 5.10 24.54
C GLY A 216 1.83 5.47 25.24
N ASN A 217 2.26 4.64 26.19
CA ASN A 217 3.47 4.81 27.01
C ASN A 217 3.75 6.24 27.54
N GLY A 218 2.70 7.04 27.77
CA GLY A 218 2.80 8.43 28.25
C GLY A 218 2.99 9.49 27.16
N THR A 219 3.11 9.10 25.89
CA THR A 219 3.13 9.98 24.71
C THR A 219 1.73 10.09 24.11
N GLU A 220 1.28 11.31 23.81
CA GLU A 220 0.04 11.55 23.07
C GLU A 220 0.37 11.66 21.58
N TYR A 221 -0.25 10.79 20.78
CA TYR A 221 -0.15 10.80 19.33
C TYR A 221 -1.43 11.37 18.70
N GLU A 222 -1.26 12.23 17.70
CA GLU A 222 -2.35 12.62 16.80
C GLU A 222 -2.40 11.63 15.64
N VAL A 223 -3.57 11.06 15.39
CA VAL A 223 -3.83 10.09 14.33
C VAL A 223 -4.77 10.71 13.31
N GLU A 224 -4.39 10.64 12.04
CA GLU A 224 -5.15 11.15 10.90
C GLU A 224 -5.40 10.02 9.90
N GLY A 225 -6.64 9.86 9.44
CA GLY A 225 -7.08 8.69 8.67
C GLY A 225 -8.59 8.68 8.49
N CYS A 226 -9.13 7.59 7.92
CA CYS A 226 -10.58 7.36 7.91
C CYS A 226 -11.10 7.29 9.35
N LYS A 227 -12.31 7.84 9.58
CA LYS A 227 -13.01 7.55 10.83
C LYS A 227 -13.48 6.11 10.79
N GLU A 228 -13.56 5.51 11.97
CA GLU A 228 -14.16 4.18 12.10
C GLU A 228 -15.59 4.17 11.53
N GLU A 229 -16.36 5.25 11.78
CA GLU A 229 -17.72 5.42 11.26
C GLU A 229 -17.78 5.43 9.72
N ASP A 230 -16.83 6.08 9.05
CA ASP A 230 -16.77 6.11 7.57
C ASP A 230 -16.47 4.69 7.02
N ILE A 231 -15.56 3.96 7.68
CA ILE A 231 -15.22 2.58 7.30
C ILE A 231 -16.41 1.65 7.55
N GLU A 232 -17.08 1.77 8.70
CA GLU A 232 -18.28 1.01 9.02
C GLU A 232 -19.43 1.29 8.05
N GLN A 233 -19.59 2.53 7.60
CA GLN A 233 -20.57 2.90 6.58
C GLN A 233 -20.29 2.17 5.26
N VAL A 234 -19.05 2.21 4.77
CA VAL A 234 -18.64 1.48 3.56
C VAL A 234 -18.86 -0.03 3.72
N LYS A 235 -18.48 -0.60 4.87
CA LYS A 235 -18.67 -2.02 5.18
C LYS A 235 -20.14 -2.40 5.18
N LYS A 236 -20.99 -1.59 5.80
CA LYS A 236 -22.45 -1.80 5.84
C LYS A 236 -23.02 -1.83 4.42
N VAL A 237 -22.63 -0.88 3.56
CA VAL A 237 -23.09 -0.82 2.17
C VAL A 237 -22.64 -2.06 1.37
N ILE A 238 -21.38 -2.46 1.50
CA ILE A 238 -20.86 -3.65 0.80
C ILE A 238 -21.56 -4.93 1.30
N LYS A 239 -21.68 -5.11 2.63
CA LYS A 239 -22.33 -6.29 3.21
C LYS A 239 -23.82 -6.38 2.88
N SER A 240 -24.51 -5.26 2.72
CA SER A 240 -25.93 -5.24 2.37
C SER A 240 -26.19 -5.75 0.95
N ASN A 241 -25.17 -5.77 0.11
CA ASN A 241 -25.20 -6.25 -1.28
C ASN A 241 -24.56 -7.65 -1.44
N TYR A 242 -24.26 -8.34 -0.33
CA TYR A 242 -23.43 -9.55 -0.32
C TYR A 242 -23.94 -10.75 -1.12
N GLU A 243 -25.26 -10.93 -1.19
CA GLU A 243 -25.86 -12.15 -1.76
C GLU A 243 -25.68 -12.28 -3.29
N ASP A 244 -25.30 -11.19 -3.97
CA ASP A 244 -25.17 -11.13 -5.43
C ASP A 244 -23.70 -11.10 -5.92
N PHE A 245 -22.75 -11.36 -5.02
CA PHE A 245 -21.33 -11.28 -5.37
C PHE A 245 -20.75 -12.58 -5.94
N ASP A 246 -20.12 -12.45 -7.11
CA ASP A 246 -19.36 -13.49 -7.81
C ASP A 246 -17.85 -13.32 -7.55
N VAL A 247 -17.51 -12.95 -6.31
CA VAL A 247 -16.16 -12.63 -5.83
C VAL A 247 -15.96 -13.32 -4.48
N ASP A 248 -14.88 -14.07 -4.35
CA ASP A 248 -14.60 -14.92 -3.18
C ASP A 248 -14.05 -14.12 -1.99
N GLN A 249 -13.40 -12.99 -2.25
CA GLN A 249 -12.89 -12.09 -1.21
C GLN A 249 -12.96 -10.62 -1.59
N ILE A 250 -13.42 -9.79 -0.64
CA ILE A 250 -13.35 -8.32 -0.74
C ILE A 250 -12.60 -7.77 0.47
N THR A 251 -11.52 -7.06 0.21
CA THR A 251 -10.68 -6.42 1.24
C THR A 251 -10.70 -4.91 1.07
N LEU A 252 -11.11 -4.18 2.11
CA LEU A 252 -10.91 -2.73 2.17
C LEU A 252 -9.49 -2.42 2.58
N VAL A 253 -8.93 -1.35 2.00
CA VAL A 253 -7.58 -0.88 2.30
C VAL A 253 -7.61 0.63 2.49
N TRP A 254 -7.05 1.14 3.59
CA TRP A 254 -6.96 2.59 3.83
C TRP A 254 -5.68 2.95 4.57
N THR A 255 -5.28 4.21 4.51
CA THR A 255 -4.05 4.68 5.15
C THR A 255 -4.36 5.48 6.42
N THR A 256 -3.52 5.32 7.44
CA THR A 256 -3.55 6.05 8.71
C THR A 256 -2.15 6.62 8.99
N LEU A 257 -2.09 7.88 9.41
CA LEU A 257 -0.87 8.60 9.77
C LEU A 257 -0.82 8.81 11.29
N TYR A 258 0.35 8.61 11.88
CA TYR A 258 0.61 8.83 13.31
C TYR A 258 1.57 9.99 13.49
N LYS A 259 1.26 10.89 14.41
CA LYS A 259 2.01 12.11 14.64
C LYS A 259 2.36 12.31 16.10
N ASP A 260 3.54 12.83 16.35
CA ASP A 260 3.99 13.32 17.66
C ASP A 260 4.41 14.78 17.51
N LYS A 261 3.81 15.66 18.31
CA LYS A 261 4.05 17.13 18.29
C LYS A 261 3.97 17.74 16.88
N GLY A 262 2.97 17.30 16.10
CA GLY A 262 2.73 17.79 14.73
C GLY A 262 3.65 17.20 13.65
N LYS A 263 4.62 16.35 14.02
CA LYS A 263 5.52 15.68 13.07
C LYS A 263 4.99 14.28 12.77
N VAL A 264 4.91 13.91 11.48
CA VAL A 264 4.50 12.55 11.09
C VAL A 264 5.62 11.57 11.44
N LYS A 265 5.26 10.52 12.17
CA LYS A 265 6.20 9.50 12.67
C LYS A 265 5.94 8.12 12.09
N GLY A 266 4.72 7.85 11.65
CA GLY A 266 4.37 6.57 11.06
C GLY A 266 3.21 6.68 10.08
N ILE A 267 3.17 5.72 9.18
CA ILE A 267 2.10 5.46 8.22
C ILE A 267 1.74 3.98 8.31
N ALA A 268 0.46 3.68 8.36
CA ALA A 268 -0.06 2.33 8.33
C ALA A 268 -1.12 2.21 7.24
N GLU A 269 -0.96 1.26 6.35
CA GLU A 269 -2.00 0.79 5.46
C GLU A 269 -2.78 -0.30 6.18
N ARG A 270 -3.96 0.07 6.63
CA ARG A 270 -4.95 -0.74 7.32
C ARG A 270 -5.71 -1.57 6.30
N THR A 271 -6.04 -2.80 6.67
CA THR A 271 -6.86 -3.66 5.84
C THR A 271 -7.99 -4.25 6.66
N GLU A 272 -9.13 -4.49 6.02
CA GLU A 272 -10.20 -5.29 6.59
C GLU A 272 -10.90 -6.11 5.52
N THR A 273 -10.88 -7.44 5.69
CA THR A 273 -11.60 -8.39 4.85
C THR A 273 -13.09 -8.37 5.21
N ILE A 274 -13.93 -7.90 4.30
CA ILE A 274 -15.40 -7.84 4.46
C ILE A 274 -16.03 -9.18 4.15
N ILE A 275 -15.55 -9.78 3.07
CA ILE A 275 -15.98 -11.07 2.51
C ILE A 275 -14.73 -11.93 2.49
N SER A 276 -14.80 -13.12 3.08
CA SER A 276 -13.64 -14.01 3.21
C SER A 276 -14.00 -15.39 2.71
N SER A 277 -13.17 -15.88 1.80
CA SER A 277 -13.03 -17.29 1.45
C SER A 277 -11.74 -17.80 2.10
N PRO A 278 -11.76 -18.95 2.79
CA PRO A 278 -10.57 -19.47 3.47
C PRO A 278 -9.44 -19.86 2.49
N ASP A 279 -9.75 -19.99 1.21
CA ASP A 279 -8.83 -20.42 0.16
C ASP A 279 -8.11 -19.23 -0.51
N VAL A 280 -8.51 -18.00 -0.19
CA VAL A 280 -7.89 -16.76 -0.67
C VAL A 280 -6.81 -16.27 0.31
N ILE A 281 -5.67 -15.83 -0.21
CA ILE A 281 -4.64 -15.18 0.61
C ILE A 281 -5.09 -13.77 0.98
N ASP A 282 -5.14 -13.49 2.29
CA ASP A 282 -5.47 -12.18 2.83
C ASP A 282 -4.37 -11.16 2.59
N TYR A 283 -4.75 -10.00 2.05
CA TYR A 283 -3.86 -8.85 1.98
C TYR A 283 -3.83 -8.14 3.34
N GLU A 284 -2.67 -8.19 4.00
CA GLU A 284 -2.53 -7.61 5.33
C GLU A 284 -2.02 -6.17 5.31
N GLY A 285 -1.63 -5.60 4.17
CA GLY A 285 -1.15 -4.21 4.11
C GLY A 285 0.25 -4.00 4.67
N TRP A 286 0.62 -2.72 4.76
CA TRP A 286 1.97 -2.25 5.08
C TRP A 286 1.98 -1.32 6.29
N ASN A 287 3.01 -1.37 7.12
CA ASN A 287 3.29 -0.29 8.08
C ASN A 287 4.72 0.17 7.93
N LEU A 288 4.92 1.48 8.11
CA LEU A 288 6.21 2.13 8.09
C LEU A 288 6.25 3.19 9.20
N PHE A 289 7.25 3.15 10.07
CA PHE A 289 7.43 4.16 11.12
C PHE A 289 8.91 4.39 11.42
N GLY A 290 9.22 5.60 11.93
CA GLY A 290 10.57 6.02 12.32
C GLY A 290 10.74 6.12 13.84
N HIS A 291 11.90 5.68 14.35
CA HIS A 291 12.25 5.69 15.78
C HIS A 291 12.69 7.07 16.33
N LYS A 292 12.65 7.21 17.67
CA LYS A 292 12.84 8.46 18.46
C LYS A 292 14.18 9.20 18.31
N ASP A 293 15.24 8.59 17.76
CA ASP A 293 16.51 9.28 17.47
C ASP A 293 16.40 10.40 16.40
N PHE A 294 15.19 10.64 15.91
CA PHE A 294 14.74 11.70 15.00
C PHE A 294 14.97 13.17 15.45
N THR A 295 15.49 13.42 16.65
CA THR A 295 15.56 14.80 17.19
C THR A 295 16.88 15.53 16.91
N GLY A 296 17.81 14.93 16.16
CA GLY A 296 19.07 15.59 15.77
C GLY A 296 19.37 15.43 14.28
N ASP A 297 19.41 16.56 13.56
CA ASP A 297 20.01 16.75 12.24
C ASP A 297 19.72 15.70 11.14
N ALA A 298 18.77 16.05 10.26
CA ALA A 298 18.66 15.66 8.84
C ALA A 298 18.67 14.16 8.47
N SER A 299 18.57 13.24 9.42
CA SER A 299 18.63 11.80 9.17
C SER A 299 17.41 11.09 9.76
N PHE A 300 16.60 10.49 8.88
CA PHE A 300 15.66 9.48 9.33
C PHE A 300 16.48 8.31 9.86
N GLY A 301 16.29 7.95 11.14
CA GLY A 301 16.82 6.71 11.70
C GLY A 301 16.22 5.46 11.02
N ARG A 302 16.49 4.27 11.56
CA ARG A 302 15.95 2.99 11.06
C ARG A 302 14.44 3.09 10.80
N LEU A 303 14.06 2.77 9.56
CA LEU A 303 12.68 2.65 9.12
C LEU A 303 12.29 1.17 9.19
N LEU A 304 11.30 0.85 10.02
CA LEU A 304 10.76 -0.51 10.08
C LEU A 304 9.59 -0.63 9.12
N CYS A 305 9.77 -1.42 8.06
CA CYS A 305 8.69 -1.80 7.15
C CYS A 305 8.15 -3.17 7.53
N HIS A 306 6.87 -3.24 7.89
CA HIS A 306 6.17 -4.47 8.20
C HIS A 306 5.10 -4.74 7.16
N HIS A 307 5.06 -5.94 6.61
CA HIS A 307 4.07 -6.39 5.64
C HIS A 307 2.83 -7.02 6.31
N GLN A 308 2.48 -6.59 7.52
CA GLN A 308 1.23 -7.02 8.16
C GLN A 308 0.65 -5.84 8.93
N ALA A 309 -0.54 -5.35 8.62
CA ALA A 309 -1.22 -4.28 9.33
C ALA A 309 -1.34 -4.65 10.81
N LYS A 310 -0.87 -3.76 11.68
CA LYS A 310 -0.86 -3.97 13.13
C LYS A 310 -1.72 -2.94 13.83
N SER A 311 -2.37 -3.29 14.94
CA SER A 311 -3.28 -2.38 15.67
C SER A 311 -2.67 -1.00 15.99
N ASP A 312 -3.51 0.00 16.26
CA ASP A 312 -3.04 1.34 16.67
C ASP A 312 -2.11 1.25 17.89
N ASN A 313 -2.41 0.37 18.85
CA ASN A 313 -1.55 0.13 20.00
C ASN A 313 -0.18 -0.41 19.60
N TRP A 314 -0.12 -1.36 18.68
CA TRP A 314 1.15 -1.90 18.20
C TRP A 314 1.97 -0.84 17.47
N MET A 315 1.32 0.00 16.65
CA MET A 315 1.99 1.14 16.00
C MET A 315 2.57 2.10 17.03
N ILE A 316 1.80 2.42 18.07
CA ILE A 316 2.24 3.30 19.15
C ILE A 316 3.39 2.68 19.95
N ASP A 317 3.32 1.39 20.28
CA ASP A 317 4.40 0.68 20.96
C ASP A 317 5.69 0.70 20.14
N GLY A 318 5.60 0.54 18.81
CA GLY A 318 6.74 0.67 17.90
C GLY A 318 7.32 2.09 17.87
N LEU A 319 6.46 3.11 17.91
CA LEU A 319 6.85 4.52 17.96
C LEU A 319 7.48 4.91 19.31
N ASP A 320 7.06 4.27 20.40
CA ASP A 320 7.53 4.54 21.74
C ASP A 320 8.75 3.71 22.16
N ALA A 321 9.03 2.61 21.45
CA ALA A 321 10.15 1.71 21.75
C ALA A 321 11.51 2.43 21.62
N ASP A 322 12.10 2.77 22.76
CA ASP A 322 13.49 3.20 22.89
C ASP A 322 14.41 1.99 22.68
N ASN A 323 14.85 1.74 21.44
CA ASN A 323 15.98 0.85 21.06
C ASN A 323 16.09 -0.57 21.71
N GLN A 324 15.06 -1.12 22.35
CA GLN A 324 15.21 -2.35 23.15
C GLN A 324 14.28 -3.53 22.80
N VAL A 325 13.49 -3.47 21.73
CA VAL A 325 12.78 -4.68 21.27
C VAL A 325 13.01 -4.87 19.78
N LEU A 326 14.11 -5.55 19.46
CA LEU A 326 14.15 -6.43 18.30
C LEU A 326 13.01 -7.43 18.50
N PHE A 327 11.87 -7.19 17.85
CA PHE A 327 10.79 -8.15 17.80
C PHE A 327 11.31 -9.37 17.04
N SER A 328 11.81 -10.35 17.79
CA SER A 328 12.05 -11.69 17.29
C SER A 328 10.75 -12.15 16.64
N GLN A 329 10.85 -12.59 15.38
CA GLN A 329 9.80 -13.37 14.73
C GLN A 329 9.40 -14.49 15.69
N GLN A 330 8.26 -14.35 16.37
CA GLN A 330 7.61 -15.52 16.93
C GLN A 330 6.88 -16.18 15.75
N PRO A 331 7.32 -17.36 15.29
CA PRO A 331 6.50 -18.12 14.36
C PRO A 331 5.16 -18.37 15.06
N ALA A 332 4.08 -18.22 14.30
CA ALA A 332 2.74 -18.59 14.74
C ALA A 332 2.81 -19.99 15.36
N GLU A 333 2.58 -20.09 16.67
CA GLU A 333 2.42 -21.38 17.33
C GLU A 333 1.21 -22.06 16.68
N LYS A 334 1.50 -23.07 15.84
CA LYS A 334 0.51 -24.08 15.48
C LYS A 334 0.03 -24.69 16.78
N THR A 335 -1.16 -24.29 17.23
CA THR A 335 -1.90 -25.00 18.26
C THR A 335 -2.42 -26.30 17.66
N GLY A 336 -1.51 -27.26 17.53
CA GLY A 336 -1.85 -28.65 17.32
C GLY A 336 -2.52 -29.17 18.58
N LYS A 337 -3.85 -29.19 18.61
CA LYS A 337 -4.56 -30.15 19.46
C LYS A 337 -4.54 -31.49 18.76
N SER A 338 -3.51 -32.29 19.05
CA SER A 338 -3.68 -33.74 19.09
C SER A 338 -4.59 -34.06 20.27
N GLN A 339 -5.72 -34.69 20.04
CA GLN A 339 -6.33 -35.55 21.03
C GLN A 339 -6.55 -36.92 20.39
N ASP A 340 -5.99 -37.91 21.09
CA ASP A 340 -6.17 -39.35 20.90
C ASP A 340 -7.64 -39.77 20.97
#